data_AF-A0A645JMY3-F1
#
_entry.id   AF-A0A645JMY3-F1
#
_cell.length_a   1.000
_cell.length_b   1.000
_cell.length_c   1.000
_cell.angle_alpha   90.00
_cell.angle_beta   90.00
_cell.angle_gamma   90.00
#
_symmetry.space_group_name_H-M   'P 1'
#
loop_
_entity.id
_entity.type
_entity.pdbx_description
1 polymer ?
#
loop_
_entity_poly.entity_id
_entity_poly.type
_entity_poly.pdbx_seq_one_letter_code
_entity_poly.pdbx_strand_id
1 'polypeptide(L)'
;MLVSLEDASKLGPSMSVALVTTFYGVLIANFFFSPLSRNLKTLSAQEQMIDEMMLEGILSIQDGENPRMIRDKLEAFVSGREIAVLDARIEQAKQTASAERQE
;
A
#
# COMPACT_ATOMS: atom_id res chain seq x y z
N MET A 1 -42.02 -3.94 9.95
CA MET A 1 -41.96 -3.82 11.43
C MET A 1 -43.10 -3.00 12.02
N LEU A 2 -43.58 -1.92 11.40
CA LEU A 2 -44.71 -1.12 11.94
C LEU A 2 -46.11 -1.75 11.77
N VAL A 3 -46.25 -2.82 10.98
CA VAL A 3 -47.55 -3.41 10.58
C VAL A 3 -48.10 -4.42 11.62
N SER A 4 -47.37 -4.73 12.69
CA SER A 4 -47.77 -5.78 13.65
C SER A 4 -47.61 -5.39 15.12
N LEU A 5 -47.79 -4.10 15.44
CA LEU A 5 -47.68 -3.57 16.80
C LEU A 5 -48.82 -4.03 17.74
N GLU A 6 -49.88 -4.63 17.21
CA GLU A 6 -51.03 -5.10 17.98
C GLU A 6 -50.76 -6.41 18.75
N ASP A 7 -49.71 -7.15 18.38
CA ASP A 7 -49.32 -8.41 19.03
C ASP A 7 -47.93 -8.25 19.66
N ALA A 8 -47.90 -7.77 20.90
CA ALA A 8 -46.68 -7.51 21.68
C ALA A 8 -45.76 -8.73 21.79
N SER A 9 -46.31 -9.94 21.66
CA SER A 9 -45.59 -11.22 21.67
C SER A 9 -44.59 -11.36 20.51
N LYS A 10 -44.87 -10.73 19.37
CA LYS A 10 -44.04 -10.80 18.15
C LYS A 10 -43.01 -9.68 18.04
N LEU A 11 -43.12 -8.66 18.90
CA LEU A 11 -42.20 -7.52 18.90
C LEU A 11 -40.82 -7.90 19.45
N GLY A 12 -40.76 -8.71 20.51
CA GLY A 12 -39.51 -9.18 21.11
C GLY A 12 -38.62 -9.96 20.14
N PRO A 13 -39.12 -11.04 19.50
CA PRO A 13 -38.33 -11.83 18.56
C PRO A 13 -37.85 -11.02 17.35
N SER A 14 -38.70 -10.15 16.79
CA SER A 14 -38.35 -9.35 15.61
C SER A 14 -37.32 -8.27 15.92
N MET A 15 -37.39 -7.64 17.10
CA MET A 15 -36.38 -6.66 17.54
C MET A 15 -35.04 -7.31 17.87
N SER A 16 -35.04 -8.49 18.51
CA SER A 16 -33.81 -9.24 18.79
C SER A 16 -33.04 -9.58 17.51
N VAL A 17 -33.74 -9.99 16.44
CA VAL A 17 -33.10 -10.27 15.15
C VAL A 17 -32.43 -9.00 14.58
N ALA A 18 -33.11 -7.85 14.60
CA ALA A 18 -32.54 -6.60 14.08
C ALA A 18 -31.29 -6.15 14.84
N LEU A 19 -31.27 -6.32 16.17
CA LEU A 19 -30.11 -6.01 17.01
C LEU A 19 -28.94 -6.96 16.71
N VAL A 20 -29.21 -8.25 16.57
CA VAL A 20 -28.18 -9.25 16.22
C VAL A 20 -27.62 -9.00 14.82
N THR A 21 -28.46 -8.66 13.85
CA THR A 21 -28.00 -8.27 12.50
C THR A 21 -27.09 -7.05 12.55
N THR A 22 -27.43 -6.04 13.35
CA THR A 22 -26.59 -4.85 13.52
C THR A 22 -25.25 -5.19 14.19
N PHE A 23 -25.29 -6.05 15.21
CA PHE A 23 -24.10 -6.51 15.91
C PHE A 23 -23.13 -7.23 14.98
N TYR A 24 -23.60 -8.21 14.20
CA TYR A 24 -22.76 -8.91 13.23
C TYR A 24 -22.24 -7.97 12.14
N GLY A 25 -23.05 -7.00 11.69
CA GLY A 25 -22.61 -6.00 10.71
C GLY A 25 -21.43 -5.16 11.20
N VAL A 26 -21.55 -4.58 12.40
CA VAL A 26 -20.49 -3.75 13.00
C VAL A 26 -19.24 -4.58 13.30
N LEU A 27 -19.39 -5.80 13.79
CA LEU A 27 -18.27 -6.70 14.04
C LEU A 27 -17.50 -6.98 12.75
N ILE A 28 -18.20 -7.41 11.68
CA ILE A 28 -17.55 -7.78 10.43
C ILE A 28 -16.88 -6.55 9.77
N ALA A 29 -17.55 -5.40 9.79
CA ALA A 29 -17.01 -4.14 9.25
C ALA A 29 -15.68 -3.75 9.91
N ASN A 30 -15.61 -3.81 11.24
CA ASN A 30 -14.45 -3.33 11.98
C ASN A 30 -13.33 -4.36 12.08
N PHE A 31 -13.65 -5.66 12.21
CA PHE A 31 -12.63 -6.70 12.37
C PHE A 31 -12.07 -7.22 11.06
N PHE A 32 -12.84 -7.22 9.97
CA PHE A 32 -12.40 -7.80 8.70
C PHE A 32 -12.18 -6.72 7.64
N PHE A 33 -13.19 -5.90 7.35
CA PHE A 33 -13.11 -4.97 6.23
C PHE A 33 -12.21 -3.75 6.52
N SER A 34 -12.21 -3.23 7.75
CA SER A 34 -11.36 -2.10 8.14
C SER A 34 -9.85 -2.41 8.03
N PRO A 35 -9.31 -3.50 8.60
CA PRO A 35 -7.90 -3.83 8.41
C PRO A 35 -7.57 -4.22 6.96
N LEU A 36 -8.50 -4.89 6.25
CA LEU A 36 -8.31 -5.22 4.83
C LEU A 36 -8.15 -3.96 3.98
N SER A 37 -9.01 -2.96 4.19
CA SER A 37 -8.92 -1.66 3.50
C SER A 37 -7.60 -0.95 3.81
N ARG A 38 -7.13 -0.99 5.05
CA ARG A 38 -5.84 -0.39 5.43
C ARG A 38 -4.67 -1.05 4.70
N ASN A 39 -4.63 -2.37 4.65
CA ASN A 39 -3.56 -3.09 3.95
C ASN A 39 -3.55 -2.78 2.45
N LEU A 40 -4.72 -2.77 1.81
CA LEU A 40 -4.82 -2.41 0.38
C LEU A 40 -4.40 -0.97 0.11
N LYS A 41 -4.76 -0.03 1.00
CA LYS A 41 -4.32 1.36 0.88
C LYS A 41 -2.81 1.49 1.03
N THR A 42 -2.19 0.76 1.94
CA THR A 42 -0.73 0.73 2.08
C THR A 42 -0.06 0.21 0.81
N LEU A 43 -0.58 -0.89 0.23
CA LEU A 43 -0.03 -1.43 -1.02
C LEU A 43 -0.20 -0.45 -2.18
N SER A 44 -1.39 0.13 -2.33
CA SER A 44 -1.66 1.13 -3.37
C SER A 44 -0.79 2.38 -3.23
N ALA A 45 -0.51 2.83 -2.00
CA ALA A 45 0.39 3.95 -1.77
C ALA A 45 1.84 3.61 -2.17
N GLN A 46 2.29 2.37 -1.96
CA GLN A 46 3.61 1.91 -2.41
C GLN A 46 3.68 1.87 -3.95
N GLU A 47 2.66 1.34 -4.61
CA GLU A 47 2.59 1.33 -6.08
C GLU A 47 2.59 2.75 -6.65
N GLN A 48 1.77 3.64 -6.08
CA GLN A 48 1.71 5.04 -6.50
C GLN A 48 3.07 5.75 -6.37
N MET A 49 3.81 5.48 -5.30
CA MET A 49 5.15 6.04 -5.08
C MET A 49 6.16 5.57 -6.15
N ILE A 50 6.08 4.30 -6.55
CA ILE A 50 6.93 3.73 -7.61
C ILE A 50 6.60 4.36 -8.97
N ASP A 51 5.31 4.52 -9.28
CA ASP A 51 4.85 5.17 -10.50
C ASP A 51 5.29 6.64 -10.56
N GLU A 52 5.19 7.37 -9.45
CA GLU A 52 5.64 8.76 -9.33
C GLU A 52 7.15 8.89 -9.52
N MET A 53 7.94 7.99 -8.91
CA MET A 53 9.39 7.92 -9.10
C MET A 53 9.76 7.65 -10.57
N MET A 54 9.09 6.70 -11.23
CA MET A 54 9.33 6.41 -12.64
C MET A 54 8.97 7.59 -13.53
N LEU A 55 7.85 8.25 -13.27
CA LEU A 55 7.40 9.42 -14.01
C LEU A 55 8.42 10.57 -13.91
N GLU A 56 8.86 10.90 -12.70
CA GLU A 56 9.87 11.94 -12.47
C GLU A 56 11.20 11.62 -13.16
N GLY A 57 11.60 10.34 -13.15
CA GLY A 57 12.79 9.88 -13.87
C GLY A 57 12.68 10.08 -15.38
N ILE A 58 11.53 9.74 -15.98
CA ILE A 58 11.28 9.93 -17.42
C ILE A 58 11.25 11.42 -17.79
N LEU A 59 10.59 12.25 -16.99
CA LEU A 59 10.54 13.70 -17.20
C LEU A 59 11.94 14.33 -17.11
N SER A 60 12.73 13.94 -16.11
CA SER A 60 14.10 14.46 -15.95
C SER A 60 15.02 14.06 -17.11
N ILE A 61 14.81 12.86 -17.70
CA ILE A 61 15.51 12.43 -18.92
C ILE A 61 15.06 13.27 -20.13
N GLN A 62 13.76 13.53 -20.25
CA GLN A 62 13.21 14.36 -21.33
C GLN A 62 13.75 15.79 -21.29
N ASP A 63 13.84 16.37 -20.09
CA ASP A 63 14.36 17.72 -19.86
C ASP A 63 15.89 17.81 -20.05
N GLY A 64 16.57 16.67 -20.22
CA GLY A 64 18.01 16.62 -20.47
C GLY A 64 18.85 16.98 -19.24
N GLU A 65 18.33 16.69 -18.03
CA GLU A 65 19.06 16.94 -16.80
C GLU A 65 20.33 16.08 -16.71
N ASN A 66 21.33 16.57 -15.96
CA ASN A 66 22.55 15.81 -15.74
C ASN A 66 22.21 14.50 -14.98
N PRO A 67 22.65 13.32 -15.46
CA PRO A 67 22.36 12.03 -14.82
C PRO A 67 22.67 11.96 -13.32
N ARG A 68 23.63 12.76 -12.85
CA ARG A 68 23.95 12.87 -11.42
C ARG A 68 22.83 13.53 -10.62
N MET A 69 22.21 14.59 -11.17
CA MET A 69 21.06 15.26 -10.56
C MET A 69 19.81 14.37 -10.58
N ILE A 70 19.60 13.62 -11.67
CA ILE A 70 18.50 12.65 -11.78
C ILE A 70 18.63 11.60 -10.67
N ARG A 71 19.84 11.08 -10.45
CA ARG A 71 20.11 10.13 -9.37
C ARG A 71 19.79 10.73 -8.00
N ASP A 72 20.28 11.94 -7.71
CA ASP A 72 20.05 12.60 -6.41
C ASP A 72 18.54 12.86 -6.17
N LYS A 73 17.77 13.18 -7.22
CA LYS A 73 16.31 13.32 -7.14
C LYS A 73 15.61 11.98 -6.86
N LEU A 74 15.96 10.92 -7.59
CA LEU A 74 15.36 9.60 -7.42
C LEU A 74 15.73 8.97 -6.07
N GLU A 75 16.93 9.25 -5.55
CA GLU A 75 17.34 8.82 -4.21
C GLU A 75 16.48 9.45 -3.11
N ALA A 76 15.92 10.65 -3.31
CA ALA A 76 15.02 11.26 -2.34
C ALA A 76 13.67 10.51 -2.20
N PHE A 77 13.28 9.70 -3.19
CA PHE A 77 12.08 8.86 -3.14
C PHE A 77 12.30 7.54 -2.39
N VAL A 78 13.53 7.20 -1.99
CA VAL A 78 13.83 5.90 -1.38
C VAL A 78 14.31 6.11 0.05
N SER A 79 13.95 5.19 0.97
CA SER A 79 14.43 5.32 2.35
C SER A 79 15.95 5.12 2.41
N GLY A 80 16.66 5.85 3.27
CA GLY A 80 18.12 5.74 3.39
C GLY A 80 18.64 4.32 3.68
N ARG A 81 17.79 3.44 4.24
CA ARG A 81 18.11 2.01 4.42
C ARG A 81 18.12 1.25 3.09
N GLU A 82 17.16 1.50 2.22
CA GLU A 82 17.07 0.85 0.91
C GLU A 82 18.21 1.33 0.00
N ILE A 83 18.61 2.60 0.08
CA ILE A 83 19.77 3.16 -0.62
C ILE A 83 21.06 2.42 -0.22
N ALA A 84 21.29 2.23 1.09
CA ALA A 84 22.47 1.52 1.58
C ALA A 84 22.54 0.06 1.09
N VAL A 85 21.38 -0.61 0.96
CA VAL A 85 21.31 -1.96 0.39
C VAL A 85 21.59 -1.93 -1.11
N LEU A 86 21.06 -0.95 -1.84
CA LEU A 86 21.26 -0.81 -3.27
C LEU A 86 22.74 -0.58 -3.61
N ASP A 87 23.39 0.33 -2.89
CA ASP A 87 24.82 0.62 -3.05
C ASP A 87 25.68 -0.63 -2.76
N ALA A 88 25.36 -1.39 -1.72
CA ALA A 88 26.05 -2.64 -1.41
C ALA A 88 25.92 -3.67 -2.55
N ARG A 89 24.73 -3.77 -3.18
CA ARG A 89 24.50 -4.68 -4.32
C ARG A 89 25.20 -4.22 -5.60
N ILE A 90 25.23 -2.91 -5.85
CA ILE A 90 25.96 -2.33 -6.99
C ILE A 90 27.45 -2.60 -6.84
N GLU A 91 28.00 -2.44 -5.64
CA GLU A 91 29.42 -2.67 -5.39
C GLU A 91 29.79 -4.15 -5.53
N GLN A 92 28.94 -5.06 -5.04
CA GLN A 92 29.08 -6.50 -5.29
C GLN A 92 29.05 -6.83 -6.79
N ALA A 93 28.09 -6.29 -7.54
CA ALA A 93 27.97 -6.54 -8.98
C ALA A 93 29.20 -6.04 -9.77
N LYS A 94 29.76 -4.88 -9.39
CA LYS A 94 31.01 -4.39 -9.98
C LYS A 94 32.18 -5.31 -9.69
N GLN A 95 32.29 -5.82 -8.46
CA GLN A 95 33.35 -6.75 -8.07
C GLN A 95 33.25 -8.06 -8.85
N THR A 96 32.06 -8.64 -8.98
CA THR A 96 31.82 -9.85 -9.79
C THR A 96 32.14 -9.61 -11.26
N ALA A 97 31.65 -8.52 -11.86
CA ALA A 97 31.92 -8.19 -13.25
C ALA A 97 33.41 -7.87 -13.53
N SER A 98 34.14 -7.37 -12.53
CA SER A 98 35.59 -7.14 -12.64
C SER A 98 36.40 -8.43 -12.49
N ALA A 99 35.90 -9.43 -11.76
CA ALA A 99 36.50 -10.75 -11.66
C ALA A 99 36.31 -11.55 -12.95
N GLU A 100 35.11 -11.50 -13.55
CA GLU A 100 34.81 -12.17 -14.84
C GLU A 100 35.55 -11.58 -16.04
N ARG A 101 36.05 -10.33 -15.95
CA ARG A 101 36.86 -9.70 -17.01
C ARG A 101 38.36 -10.00 -16.92
N GLN A 102 38.81 -10.64 -15.83
CA GLN A 102 40.21 -11.00 -15.60
C GLN A 102 40.52 -12.48 -15.89
N GLU A 103 39.49 -13.29 -16.20
CA GLU A 103 39.61 -14.63 -16.80
C GLU A 103 39.47 -14.57 -18.33
#